data_AF-A0A2N1TI32-F1
#
_entry.id   AF-A0A2N1TI32-F1
#
_cell.length_a   1.000
_cell.length_b   1.000
_cell.length_c   1.000
_cell.angle_alpha   90.00
_cell.angle_beta   90.00
_cell.angle_gamma   90.00
#
_symmetry.space_group_name_H-M   'P 1'
#
loop_
_entity.id
_entity.type
_entity.pdbx_description
1 polymer ?
#
loop_
_entity_poly.entity_id
_entity_poly.type
_entity_poly.pdbx_seq_one_letter_code
_entity_poly.pdbx_strand_id
1 'polypeptide(L)' 'MPVYKFKSFEEAERALWNFSPDSDYYRRVAGLFQITFRLNPPDCKRGVHPYRNIEEAARNREKSL' A
#
# COMPACT_ATOMS: atom_id res chain seq x y z
N MET A 1 21.93 -8.57 -5.47
CA MET A 1 21.07 -8.37 -4.29
C MET A 1 21.60 -9.26 -3.18
N PRO A 2 22.06 -8.71 -2.05
CA PRO A 2 22.47 -9.54 -0.92
C PRO A 2 21.24 -10.31 -0.41
N VAL A 3 21.37 -11.63 -0.27
CA VAL A 3 20.34 -12.46 0.35
C VAL A 3 20.56 -12.42 1.86
N TYR A 4 19.64 -11.78 2.59
CA TYR A 4 19.66 -11.77 4.05
C TYR A 4 18.95 -13.02 4.58
N LYS A 5 19.60 -13.77 5.49
CA LYS A 5 19.01 -14.93 6.16
C LYS A 5 18.65 -14.55 7.59
N PHE A 6 17.36 -14.61 7.92
CA PHE A 6 16.86 -14.41 9.28
C PHE A 6 16.97 -15.71 10.08
N LYS A 7 17.32 -15.60 11.37
CA LYS A 7 17.45 -16.74 12.29
C LYS A 7 16.14 -17.05 13.01
N SER A 8 15.22 -16.10 13.05
CA SER A 8 13.87 -16.29 13.62
C SER A 8 12.85 -15.38 12.92
N PHE A 9 11.56 -15.63 13.19
CA PHE A 9 10.48 -14.79 12.68
C PHE A 9 10.52 -13.39 13.30
N GLU A 10 10.84 -13.27 14.59
CA GLU A 10 10.95 -11.99 15.29
C GLU A 10 12.06 -11.12 14.72
N GLU A 11 13.18 -11.72 14.28
CA GLU A 11 14.23 -11.00 13.58
C GLU A 11 13.74 -10.48 12.22
N ALA A 12 13.04 -11.32 11.46
CA ALA A 12 12.46 -10.94 10.18
C ALA A 12 11.43 -9.82 10.34
N GLU A 13 10.58 -9.90 11.37
CA GLU A 13 9.56 -8.89 11.66
C GLU A 13 10.20 -7.52 11.90
N ARG A 14 11.19 -7.45 12.79
CA ARG A 14 11.91 -6.20 13.12
C ARG A 14 12.68 -5.61 11.94
N ALA A 15 13.20 -6.46 11.06
CA ALA A 15 13.98 -6.03 9.91
C ALA A 15 13.10 -5.58 8.72
N LEU A 16 11.93 -6.20 8.54
CA LEU A 16 11.06 -5.96 7.38
C LEU A 16 9.97 -4.92 7.65
N TRP A 17 9.50 -4.81 8.90
CA TRP A 17 8.36 -3.96 9.24
C TRP A 17 8.81 -2.71 9.99
N ASN A 18 8.22 -1.56 9.63
CA ASN A 18 8.32 -0.35 10.45
C ASN A 18 7.13 -0.28 11.41
N PHE A 19 7.38 -0.53 12.70
CA PHE A 19 6.37 -0.52 13.76
C PHE A 19 6.00 0.88 14.26
N SER A 20 6.74 1.91 13.85
CA SER A 20 6.48 3.29 14.23
C SER A 20 6.60 4.19 12.99
N PRO A 21 5.68 4.01 12.02
CA PRO A 21 5.72 4.79 10.79
C PRO A 21 5.38 6.25 11.06
N ASP A 22 6.18 7.14 10.49
CA ASP A 22 5.96 8.58 10.48
C ASP A 22 5.46 9.05 9.11
N SER A 23 5.20 10.36 8.99
CA SER A 23 4.74 10.95 7.73
C SER A 23 5.75 10.75 6.58
N ASP A 24 7.04 10.76 6.88
CA ASP A 24 8.10 10.57 5.90
C ASP A 24 8.16 9.14 5.38
N TYR A 25 7.93 8.13 6.25
CA TYR A 25 7.78 6.74 5.85
C TYR A 25 6.67 6.58 4.82
N TYR A 26 5.49 7.13 5.08
CA TYR A 26 4.37 7.04 4.13
C TYR A 26 4.65 7.77 2.81
N ARG A 27 5.38 8.89 2.85
CA ARG A 27 5.82 9.58 1.61
C ARG A 27 6.72 8.68 0.76
N ARG A 28 7.68 7.97 1.37
CA ARG A 28 8.55 7.00 0.66
C ARG A 28 7.76 5.83 0.09
N VAL A 29 6.84 5.27 0.87
CA VAL A 29 5.97 4.17 0.41
C VAL A 29 5.11 4.60 -0.78
N ALA A 30 4.51 5.79 -0.73
CA ALA A 30 3.75 6.35 -1.85
C ALA A 30 4.63 6.49 -3.11
N GLY A 31 5.85 6.98 -2.98
CA GLY A 31 6.81 7.09 -4.09
C GLY A 31 7.16 5.72 -4.70
N LEU A 32 7.37 4.69 -3.87
CA LEU A 32 7.61 3.32 -4.33
C LEU A 32 6.45 2.83 -5.20
N PHE A 33 5.21 2.94 -4.71
CA PHE A 33 4.04 2.47 -5.46
C PHE A 33 3.78 3.27 -6.74
N GLN A 34 4.08 4.58 -6.75
CA GLN A 34 4.03 5.37 -7.99
C GLN A 34 4.97 4.83 -9.07
N ILE A 35 6.18 4.41 -8.70
CA ILE A 35 7.13 3.80 -9.64
C ILE A 35 6.62 2.42 -10.07
N THR A 36 6.20 1.59 -9.11
CA THR A 36 5.68 0.24 -9.40
C THR A 36 4.50 0.28 -10.36
N PHE A 37 3.55 1.20 -10.18
CA PHE A 37 2.39 1.34 -11.07
C PHE A 37 2.74 1.88 -12.46
N ARG A 38 3.89 2.55 -12.63
CA ARG A 38 4.39 2.92 -13.96
C ARG A 38 5.05 1.73 -14.66
N LEU A 39 5.77 0.91 -13.91
CA LEU A 39 6.47 -0.27 -14.45
C LEU A 39 5.49 -1.42 -14.78
N ASN A 40 4.49 -1.62 -13.93
CA ASN A 40 3.44 -2.61 -14.11
C ASN A 40 2.10 -2.00 -13.69
N PRO A 41 1.41 -1.33 -14.64
CA PRO A 41 0.11 -0.73 -14.37
C PRO A 41 -0.87 -1.80 -13.81
N PRO A 42 -1.49 -1.55 -12.66
CA PRO A 42 -2.42 -2.52 -12.10
C PRO A 42 -3.63 -2.68 -13.02
N ASP A 43 -4.03 -3.93 -13.27
CA ASP A 43 -5.33 -4.24 -13.87
C ASP A 43 -6.42 -4.06 -12.81
N CYS A 44 -6.75 -2.80 -12.54
CA CYS A 44 -7.83 -2.45 -11.63
C CYS A 44 -9.15 -2.85 -12.27
N LYS A 45 -9.71 -4.00 -11.86
CA LYS A 45 -11.05 -4.42 -12.26
C LYS A 45 -12.04 -3.28 -12.03
N ARG A 46 -12.87 -3.02 -13.03
CA ARG A 46 -13.95 -2.03 -12.95
C ARG A 46 -14.77 -2.27 -11.68
N GLY A 47 -15.00 -1.21 -10.90
CA GLY A 47 -15.73 -1.27 -9.62
C GLY A 47 -14.87 -1.16 -8.37
N VAL A 48 -13.54 -1.30 -8.46
CA VAL A 48 -12.63 -0.95 -7.36
C VAL A 48 -12.21 0.50 -7.51
N HIS A 49 -12.80 1.36 -6.67
CA HIS A 49 -12.56 2.80 -6.70
C HIS A 49 -11.78 3.22 -5.45
N PRO A 50 -10.73 4.05 -5.57
CA PRO A 50 -10.11 4.67 -4.41
C PRO A 50 -11.08 5.69 -3.81
N TYR A 51 -11.30 5.60 -2.50
CA TYR A 51 -12.07 6.58 -1.74
C TYR A 51 -11.20 7.17 -0.64
N ARG A 52 -11.35 8.47 -0.40
CA ARG A 52 -10.63 9.16 0.67
C ARG A 52 -11.15 8.74 2.04
N ASN A 53 -12.45 8.42 2.15
CA ASN A 53 -13.09 7.97 3.37
C ASN A 53 -14.34 7.11 3.09
N ILE A 54 -14.89 6.51 4.15
CA ILE A 54 -16.02 5.57 4.08
C ILE A 54 -17.29 6.29 3.60
N GLU A 55 -17.44 7.57 3.94
CA GLU A 55 -18.58 8.40 3.55
C GLU A 55 -18.60 8.68 2.04
N GLU A 56 -17.42 8.88 1.43
CA GLU A 56 -17.28 9.01 -0.01
C GLU A 56 -17.63 7.70 -0.74
N ALA A 57 -17.21 6.57 -0.18
CA ALA A 57 -17.57 5.26 -0.71
C ALA A 57 -19.09 5.03 -0.65
N ALA A 58 -19.74 5.40 0.45
CA ALA A 58 -21.19 5.28 0.62
C ALA A 58 -21.96 6.12 -0.41
N ARG A 59 -21.57 7.39 -0.61
CA ARG A 59 -22.21 8.26 -1.62
C ARG A 59 -22.07 7.73 -3.04
N ASN A 60 -20.93 7.12 -3.38
CA ASN A 60 -20.74 6.56 -4.73
C ASN A 60 -21.61 5.30 -4.94
N ARG A 61 -21.76 4.48 -3.89
CA ARG A 61 -22.67 3.33 -3.89
C ARG A 61 -24.12 3.74 -4.13
N GLU A 62 -24.60 4.81 -3.49
CA GLU A 62 -25.96 5.34 -3.69
C GLU A 62 -26.19 5.86 -5.11
N LYS A 63 -25.18 6.46 -5.75
CA LYS A 63 -25.28 7.00 -7.13
C LYS A 63 -25.25 5.93 -8.22
N SER A 64 -24.82 4.72 -7.87
CA SER A 64 -24.65 3.60 -8.81
C SER A 64 -25.83 2.62 -8.79
N LEU A 65 -26.87 2.91 -7.99
CA LEU A 65 -28.17 2.23 -7.94
C LEU A 65 -29.21 3.02 -8.74
#